data_AF-A0A6V7LMY5-F1
#
_entry.id   AF-A0A6V7LMY5-F1
#
_cell.length_a   1.000
_cell.length_b   1.000
_cell.length_c   1.000
_cell.angle_alpha   90.00
_cell.angle_beta   90.00
_cell.angle_gamma   90.00
#
_symmetry.space_group_name_H-M   'P 1'
#
loop_
_entity.id
_entity.type
_entity.pdbx_description
1 polymer ?
#
loop_
_entity_poly.entity_id
_entity_poly.type
_entity_poly.pdbx_seq_one_letter_code
_entity_poly.pdbx_strand_id
1 'polypeptide(L)'
;GNEKFYNDVAMPLMRLVDPEIAHNIGIIAAKYNFVPKQKQPDPKRLRNTLWGITFENPLGMAAGFDKQGEAVLGLSRMGFGFVEI
;
A
#
# COMPACT_ATOMS: atom_id res chain seq x y z
N GLY A 1 4.89 -10.37 1.82
CA GLY A 1 6.27 -9.83 1.97
C GLY A 1 7.01 -10.60 3.03
N ASN A 2 8.07 -10.06 3.63
CA ASN A 2 8.62 -10.61 4.89
C ASN A 2 7.91 -9.91 6.05
N GLU A 3 6.74 -10.42 6.45
CA GLU A 3 5.90 -9.82 7.49
C GLU A 3 6.62 -9.68 8.83
N LYS A 4 7.47 -10.65 9.18
CA LYS A 4 8.29 -10.60 10.40
C LYS A 4 9.26 -9.42 10.39
N PHE A 5 9.93 -9.16 9.26
CA PHE A 5 10.80 -7.99 9.14
C PHE A 5 10.05 -6.67 9.36
N TYR A 6 8.82 -6.54 8.85
CA TYR A 6 8.02 -5.34 9.08
C TYR A 6 7.63 -5.20 10.55
N ASN A 7 7.14 -6.27 11.17
CA ASN A 7 6.64 -6.22 12.55
C ASN A 7 7.76 -6.08 13.59
N ASP A 8 8.88 -6.75 13.39
CA ASP A 8 9.93 -6.89 14.41
C ASP A 8 11.05 -5.86 14.24
N VAL A 9 11.20 -5.27 13.04
CA VAL A 9 12.30 -4.33 12.73
C VAL A 9 11.79 -3.00 12.20
N ALA A 10 11.11 -2.99 11.05
CA ALA A 10 10.75 -1.73 10.39
C ALA A 10 9.77 -0.88 11.21
N MET A 11 8.67 -1.47 11.69
CA MET A 11 7.65 -0.76 12.45
C MET A 11 8.15 -0.26 13.81
N PRO A 12 8.91 -1.04 14.61
CA PRO A 12 9.54 -0.53 15.83
C PRO A 12 10.46 0.66 15.58
N LEU A 13 11.26 0.65 14.50
CA LEU A 13 12.12 1.78 14.14
C LEU A 13 11.31 3.01 13.71
N MET A 14 10.26 2.84 12.89
CA MET A 14 9.41 3.95 12.44
C MET A 14 8.64 4.60 13.59
N ARG A 15 8.30 3.84 14.65
CA ARG A 15 7.64 4.37 15.85
C ARG A 15 8.54 5.27 16.72
N LEU A 16 9.85 5.30 16.47
CA LEU A 16 10.79 6.21 17.14
C LEU A 16 10.85 7.59 16.46
N VAL A 17 10.30 7.70 15.25
CA VAL A 17 10.28 8.92 14.45
C VAL A 17 8.92 9.61 14.63
N ASP A 18 8.88 10.93 14.46
CA ASP A 18 7.63 11.68 14.43
C ASP A 18 6.63 11.05 13.43
N PRO A 19 5.34 10.90 13.78
CA PRO A 19 4.36 10.24 12.92
C PRO A 19 4.21 10.87 11.53
N GLU A 20 4.34 12.19 11.41
CA GLU A 20 4.22 12.88 10.12
C GLU A 20 5.46 12.63 9.25
N ILE A 21 6.64 12.62 9.86
CA ILE A 21 7.88 12.26 9.16
C ILE A 21 7.83 10.78 8.73
N ALA A 22 7.40 9.88 9.60
CA ALA A 22 7.26 8.46 9.28
C ALA A 22 6.25 8.23 8.13
N HIS A 23 5.14 8.96 8.14
CA HIS A 23 4.17 8.98 7.05
C HIS A 23 4.81 9.44 5.73
N ASN A 24 5.52 10.56 5.73
CA ASN A 24 6.20 11.09 4.55
C ASN A 24 7.26 10.12 4.00
N ILE A 25 8.01 9.44 4.88
CA ILE A 25 8.94 8.37 4.48
C ILE A 25 8.19 7.25 3.76
N GLY A 26 7.03 6.83 4.27
CA GLY A 26 6.18 5.83 3.63
C GLY A 26 5.71 6.24 2.23
N ILE A 27 5.26 7.49 2.08
CA ILE A 27 4.84 8.05 0.78
C ILE A 27 6.02 8.10 -0.21
N ILE A 28 7.17 8.60 0.23
CA ILE A 28 8.40 8.65 -0.60
C ILE A 28 8.81 7.23 -1.02
N ALA A 29 8.83 6.28 -0.09
CA ALA A 29 9.18 4.90 -0.40
C ALA A 29 8.23 4.29 -1.43
N ALA A 30 6.92 4.52 -1.31
CA ALA A 30 5.93 4.08 -2.28
C ALA A 30 6.11 4.77 -3.64
N LYS A 31 6.26 6.10 -3.67
CA LYS A 31 6.50 6.91 -4.87
C LYS A 31 7.69 6.41 -5.69
N TYR A 32 8.80 6.09 -5.02
CA TYR A 32 10.02 5.60 -5.67
C TYR A 32 10.08 4.07 -5.82
N ASN A 33 8.97 3.35 -5.59
CA ASN A 33 8.89 1.90 -5.69
C ASN A 33 9.85 1.14 -4.76
N PHE A 34 10.27 1.75 -3.66
CA PHE A 34 11.03 1.10 -2.58
C PHE A 34 10.11 0.32 -1.62
N VAL A 35 9.00 -0.18 -2.15
CA VAL A 35 7.98 -0.96 -1.44
C VAL A 35 7.94 -2.37 -2.02
N PRO A 36 7.56 -3.38 -1.22
CA PRO A 36 7.55 -4.76 -1.66
C PRO A 36 6.51 -4.93 -2.75
N LYS A 37 6.91 -5.50 -3.89
CA LYS A 37 5.98 -5.87 -4.95
C LYS A 37 5.23 -7.14 -4.57
N GLN A 38 3.92 -7.17 -4.83
CA GLN A 38 3.12 -8.39 -4.79
C GLN A 38 3.73 -9.44 -5.73
N LYS A 39 4.06 -10.61 -5.18
CA LYS A 39 4.73 -11.70 -5.93
C LYS A 39 3.77 -12.64 -6.63
N GLN A 40 2.57 -12.82 -6.07
CA GLN A 40 1.57 -13.76 -6.59
C GLN A 40 0.32 -13.00 -6.98
N PRO A 41 -0.37 -13.38 -8.06
CA PRO A 41 -1.64 -12.78 -8.42
C PRO A 41 -2.71 -13.10 -7.38
N ASP A 42 -3.70 -12.23 -7.27
CA ASP A 42 -4.84 -12.45 -6.37
C ASP A 42 -5.68 -13.66 -6.82
N PRO A 43 -6.19 -14.48 -5.88
CA PRO A 43 -7.13 -15.53 -6.21
C PRO A 43 -8.39 -14.98 -6.87
N LYS A 44 -8.83 -15.60 -7.97
CA LYS A 44 -10.05 -15.19 -8.72
C LYS A 44 -11.31 -15.04 -7.84
N ARG A 45 -11.39 -15.74 -6.70
CA ARG A 45 -12.52 -15.64 -5.76
C ARG A 45 -12.65 -14.26 -5.09
N LEU A 46 -11.56 -13.49 -5.04
CA LEU A 46 -11.52 -12.16 -4.44
C LEU A 46 -11.97 -11.06 -5.41
N ARG A 47 -12.04 -11.38 -6.71
CA ARG A 47 -12.47 -10.42 -7.72
C ARG A 47 -13.91 -10.01 -7.49
N ASN A 48 -14.18 -8.72 -7.52
CA ASN A 48 -15.53 -8.17 -7.38
C ASN A 48 -15.79 -7.07 -8.43
N THR A 49 -17.07 -6.80 -8.67
CA THR A 49 -17.50 -5.71 -9.55
C THR A 49 -18.42 -4.79 -8.77
N LEU A 50 -18.05 -3.52 -8.66
CA LEU A 50 -18.82 -2.48 -7.98
C LEU A 50 -18.93 -1.29 -8.92
N TRP A 51 -20.13 -0.72 -9.07
CA TRP A 51 -20.39 0.42 -9.95
C TRP A 51 -19.93 0.20 -11.41
N GLY A 52 -19.95 -1.05 -11.89
CA GLY A 52 -19.46 -1.42 -13.23
C GLY A 52 -17.93 -1.49 -13.37
N ILE A 53 -17.18 -1.22 -12.30
CA ILE A 53 -15.72 -1.32 -12.24
C ILE A 53 -15.36 -2.68 -11.63
N THR A 54 -14.41 -3.39 -12.24
CA THR A 54 -13.92 -4.69 -11.74
C THR A 54 -12.62 -4.49 -10.97
N PHE A 55 -12.57 -4.95 -9.73
CA PHE A 55 -11.37 -4.94 -8.89
C PHE A 55 -10.85 -6.37 -8.71
N GLU A 56 -9.53 -6.56 -8.80
CA GLU A 56 -8.90 -7.88 -8.66
C GLU A 56 -9.05 -8.46 -7.24
N ASN A 57 -9.10 -7.59 -6.25
CA ASN A 57 -9.34 -7.93 -4.85
C ASN A 57 -10.11 -6.78 -4.16
N PRO A 58 -10.78 -7.02 -3.02
CA PRO A 58 -11.60 -6.02 -2.35
C PRO A 58 -10.80 -5.08 -1.43
N LEU A 59 -9.48 -5.18 -1.36
CA LEU A 59 -8.65 -4.41 -0.45
C LEU A 59 -8.15 -3.14 -1.14
N GLY A 60 -8.40 -1.99 -0.52
CA GLY A 60 -7.92 -0.71 -1.03
C GLY A 60 -7.22 0.12 0.04
N MET A 61 -6.45 1.10 -0.42
CA MET A 61 -5.91 2.15 0.44
C MET A 61 -6.94 3.27 0.57
N ALA A 62 -7.29 3.64 1.79
CA ALA A 62 -8.27 4.67 2.07
C ALA A 62 -7.72 6.09 1.83
N ALA A 63 -8.64 7.05 1.63
CA ALA A 63 -8.31 8.46 1.49
C ALA A 63 -7.47 8.99 2.65
N GLY A 64 -6.73 10.07 2.37
CA GLY A 64 -5.89 10.74 3.36
C GLY A 64 -4.54 10.07 3.60
N PHE A 65 -4.31 8.87 3.06
CA PHE A 65 -2.96 8.30 2.97
C PHE A 65 -2.13 9.02 1.90
N ASP A 66 -2.58 9.04 0.64
CA ASP A 66 -1.86 9.67 -0.47
C ASP A 66 -2.60 10.92 -0.97
N LYS A 67 -2.58 11.99 -0.17
CA LYS A 67 -3.35 13.23 -0.45
C LYS A 67 -2.97 13.91 -1.76
N GLN A 68 -1.78 13.65 -2.27
CA GLN A 68 -1.24 14.26 -3.49
C GLN A 68 -1.22 13.28 -4.67
N GLY A 69 -1.65 12.03 -4.48
CA GLY A 69 -1.66 11.01 -5.55
C GLY A 69 -0.27 10.59 -6.02
N GLU A 70 0.77 10.78 -5.21
CA GLU A 70 2.17 10.53 -5.58
C GLU A 70 2.60 9.06 -5.46
N ALA A 71 1.88 8.29 -4.65
CA ALA A 71 2.22 6.92 -4.26
C ALA A 71 1.31 5.86 -4.90
N VAL A 72 0.28 6.25 -5.66
CA VAL A 72 -0.72 5.35 -6.30
C VAL A 72 -0.09 4.14 -6.99
N LEU A 73 0.95 4.36 -7.82
CA LEU A 73 1.63 3.27 -8.52
C LEU A 73 2.37 2.32 -7.57
N GLY A 74 3.04 2.86 -6.55
CA GLY A 74 3.71 2.07 -5.52
C GLY A 74 2.73 1.22 -4.72
N LEU A 75 1.60 1.81 -4.32
CA LEU A 75 0.53 1.15 -3.59
C LEU A 75 -0.13 0.03 -4.41
N SER A 76 -0.47 0.29 -5.66
CA SER A 76 -1.00 -0.75 -6.56
C SER A 76 0.01 -1.90 -6.73
N ARG A 77 1.31 -1.61 -6.83
CA ARG A 77 2.36 -2.64 -6.89
C ARG A 77 2.49 -3.47 -5.62
N MET A 78 2.12 -2.93 -4.46
CA MET A 78 2.10 -3.67 -3.20
C MET A 78 0.95 -4.69 -3.13
N GLY A 79 -0.09 -4.53 -3.97
CA GLY A 79 -1.23 -5.45 -4.05
C GLY A 79 -2.59 -4.82 -3.77
N PHE A 80 -2.67 -3.51 -3.51
CA PHE A 80 -3.97 -2.86 -3.32
C PHE A 80 -4.78 -2.88 -4.62
N GLY A 81 -6.02 -3.37 -4.54
CA GLY A 81 -6.96 -3.43 -5.66
C GLY A 81 -7.49 -2.05 -6.07
N PHE A 82 -7.48 -1.07 -5.15
CA PHE A 82 -7.76 0.33 -5.43
C PHE A 82 -7.06 1.27 -4.44
N VAL A 83 -6.92 2.54 -4.81
CA VAL A 83 -6.37 3.61 -3.97
C VAL A 83 -7.32 4.79 -4.06
N GLU A 84 -7.78 5.27 -2.90
CA GLU A 84 -8.57 6.48 -2.78
C GLU A 84 -7.64 7.65 -2.45
N ILE A 85 -7.74 8.71 -3.25
CA ILE A 85 -6.93 9.94 -3.15
C ILE A 85 -7.75 10.99 -2.42
#